data_AF-A0A836RHC3-F1
#
_entry.id   AF-A0A836RHC3-F1
#
_cell.length_a   1.000
_cell.length_b   1.000
_cell.length_c   1.000
_cell.angle_alpha   90.00
_cell.angle_beta   90.00
_cell.angle_gamma   90.00
#
_symmetry.space_group_name_H-M   'P 1'
#
loop_
_entity.id
_entity.type
_entity.pdbx_description
1 polymer ?
#
loop_
_entity_poly.entity_id
_entity_poly.type
_entity_poly.pdbx_seq_one_letter_code
_entity_poly.pdbx_strand_id
1 'polypeptide(L)'
;MDYLSIFGLIGLPRAAYAHPDGGYVYPMDGQWNRPAHKYSYLLKKWLHAVAVEDDYHEAAQRLNEIFDLSLMPNVPQRLGKEVAAHVGPYYEQQEAPAADTEGSHVGISADGKGVRILRSERGELDRDEAAAKPRLGKGEKPGTKKEAVVTADFTFDPEPRDPEERVRALMKRQTPEEREEARRQRRARREEGLPPPRAALNKHVRATLKGKEQAFGDLMERVRRRDPAGHKPVVALLDGDGALDDMLQRQLRAHGLSDRLEAVILDIWHA
;
A
#
# COMPACT_ATOMS: atom_id res chain seq x y z
N MET A 1 -24.12 -20.82 18.75
CA MET A 1 -22.90 -20.02 18.49
C MET A 1 -23.39 -18.63 18.14
N ASP A 2 -22.90 -17.61 18.83
CA ASP A 2 -23.47 -16.27 18.71
C ASP A 2 -22.95 -15.58 17.45
N TYR A 3 -23.78 -14.72 16.85
CA TYR A 3 -23.44 -13.96 15.65
C TYR A 3 -23.52 -12.47 15.94
N LEU A 4 -22.41 -11.77 15.76
CA LEU A 4 -22.30 -10.35 16.02
C LEU A 4 -22.44 -9.58 14.71
N SER A 5 -23.51 -8.79 14.62
CA SER A 5 -23.77 -7.87 13.51
C SER A 5 -23.59 -6.42 13.95
N ILE A 6 -23.81 -5.48 13.03
CA ILE A 6 -23.91 -4.05 13.36
C ILE A 6 -25.16 -3.72 14.21
N PHE A 7 -26.11 -4.66 14.33
CA PHE A 7 -27.29 -4.55 15.19
C PHE A 7 -27.12 -5.28 16.52
N GLY A 8 -25.88 -5.60 16.89
CA GLY A 8 -25.57 -6.35 18.11
C GLY A 8 -25.60 -7.87 17.93
N LEU A 9 -25.69 -8.56 19.06
CA LEU A 9 -25.61 -10.02 19.15
C LEU A 9 -26.94 -10.67 18.78
N ILE A 10 -26.92 -11.54 17.77
CA ILE A 10 -28.09 -12.26 17.29
C ILE A 10 -27.91 -13.74 17.64
N GLY A 11 -28.91 -14.28 18.33
CA GLY A 11 -29.02 -15.72 18.58
C GLY A 11 -29.45 -16.43 17.31
N LEU A 12 -28.59 -17.31 16.79
CA LEU A 12 -28.87 -18.09 15.58
C LEU A 12 -28.97 -19.57 15.94
N PRO A 13 -30.18 -20.10 16.17
CA PRO A 13 -30.37 -21.53 16.38
C PRO A 13 -30.01 -22.28 15.10
N ARG A 14 -29.24 -23.36 15.24
CA ARG A 14 -28.74 -24.13 14.09
C ARG A 14 -29.21 -25.57 14.19
N ALA A 15 -29.80 -26.07 13.10
CA ALA A 15 -30.03 -27.49 12.92
C ALA A 15 -28.73 -28.17 12.53
N ALA A 16 -28.31 -29.16 13.32
CA ALA A 16 -27.15 -30.00 13.08
C ALA A 16 -27.62 -31.38 12.63
N TYR A 17 -27.01 -31.93 11.58
CA TYR A 17 -27.27 -33.30 11.13
C TYR A 17 -26.01 -34.14 11.36
N ALA A 18 -26.15 -35.31 11.96
CA ALA A 18 -25.01 -36.20 12.17
C ALA A 18 -24.51 -36.74 10.83
N HIS A 19 -23.19 -36.72 10.63
CA HIS A 19 -22.56 -37.30 9.45
C HIS A 19 -22.22 -38.78 9.72
N PRO A 20 -22.41 -39.70 8.76
CA PRO A 20 -22.08 -41.13 8.94
C PRO A 20 -20.62 -41.38 9.36
N ASP A 21 -19.69 -40.58 8.86
CA ASP A 21 -18.25 -40.66 9.19
C ASP A 21 -17.87 -39.94 10.51
N GLY A 22 -18.86 -39.47 11.27
CA GLY A 22 -18.68 -38.70 12.50
C GLY A 22 -18.73 -37.18 12.31
N GLY A 23 -19.10 -36.48 13.37
CA GLY A 23 -19.28 -35.02 13.36
C GLY A 23 -20.68 -34.58 12.95
N TYR A 24 -20.85 -33.26 12.79
CA TYR A 24 -22.12 -32.63 12.45
C TYR A 24 -21.96 -31.73 11.22
N VAL A 25 -22.93 -31.81 10.31
CA VAL A 25 -23.08 -30.88 9.20
C VAL A 25 -24.21 -29.89 9.48
N TYR A 26 -24.02 -28.66 8.99
CA TYR A 26 -24.98 -27.57 9.11
C TYR A 26 -25.34 -27.08 7.71
N PRO A 27 -26.28 -27.73 6.97
CA PRO A 27 -26.54 -27.42 5.57
C PRO A 27 -26.98 -25.96 5.33
N MET A 28 -27.72 -25.40 6.28
CA MET A 28 -28.11 -23.99 6.24
C MET A 28 -26.89 -23.07 6.30
N ASP A 29 -25.75 -23.52 6.86
CA ASP A 29 -24.55 -22.70 7.00
C ASP A 29 -24.00 -22.22 5.64
N GLY A 30 -24.20 -23.03 4.59
CA GLY A 30 -23.83 -22.69 3.22
C GLY A 30 -24.87 -21.81 2.50
N GLN A 31 -26.16 -22.06 2.70
CA GLN A 31 -27.23 -21.36 1.98
C GLN A 31 -27.27 -19.85 2.26
N TRP A 32 -27.12 -19.47 3.53
CA TRP A 32 -27.02 -18.06 3.92
C TRP A 32 -25.59 -17.48 3.83
N ASN A 33 -24.63 -18.26 3.32
CA ASN A 33 -23.23 -17.88 3.19
C ASN A 33 -22.63 -17.33 4.50
N ARG A 34 -22.66 -18.08 5.59
CA ARG A 34 -22.19 -17.55 6.88
C ARG A 34 -20.67 -17.36 6.93
N PRO A 35 -20.19 -16.26 7.55
CA PRO A 35 -18.79 -16.13 7.89
C PRO A 35 -18.30 -17.26 8.80
N ALA A 36 -17.07 -17.72 8.60
CA ALA A 36 -16.42 -18.67 9.51
C ALA A 36 -16.38 -18.17 10.96
N HIS A 37 -16.30 -16.84 11.13
CA HIS A 37 -16.31 -16.18 12.43
C HIS A 37 -17.71 -15.82 12.90
N LYS A 38 -17.84 -15.48 14.18
CA LYS A 38 -19.06 -14.87 14.71
C LYS A 38 -19.39 -13.50 14.11
N TYR A 39 -18.43 -12.80 13.51
CA TYR A 39 -18.62 -11.44 13.00
C TYR A 39 -19.24 -11.45 11.59
N SER A 40 -20.34 -10.71 11.42
CA SER A 40 -20.96 -10.49 10.11
C SER A 40 -20.00 -9.90 9.08
N TYR A 41 -20.19 -10.18 7.78
CA TYR A 41 -19.34 -9.62 6.73
C TYR A 41 -19.35 -8.09 6.70
N LEU A 42 -20.51 -7.47 6.95
CA LEU A 42 -20.62 -6.01 6.98
C LEU A 42 -19.79 -5.41 8.12
N LEU A 43 -19.89 -6.00 9.31
CA LEU A 43 -19.08 -5.59 10.46
C LEU A 43 -17.58 -5.78 10.17
N LYS A 44 -17.18 -6.92 9.58
CA LYS A 44 -15.77 -7.14 9.17
C LYS A 44 -15.31 -6.06 8.19
N LYS A 45 -16.10 -5.76 7.15
CA LYS A 45 -15.78 -4.76 6.12
C LYS A 45 -15.53 -3.39 6.76
N TRP A 46 -16.42 -2.95 7.64
CA TRP A 46 -16.31 -1.65 8.30
C TRP A 46 -15.14 -1.62 9.27
N LEU A 47 -14.94 -2.69 10.02
CA LEU A 47 -13.81 -2.79 10.94
C LEU A 47 -12.47 -2.72 10.22
N HIS A 48 -12.33 -3.40 9.07
CA HIS A 48 -11.13 -3.29 8.25
C HIS A 48 -10.95 -1.90 7.66
N ALA A 49 -12.02 -1.26 7.20
CA ALA A 49 -11.94 0.09 6.65
C ALA A 49 -11.39 1.09 7.68
N VAL A 50 -11.94 1.08 8.90
CA VAL A 50 -11.48 1.99 9.96
C VAL A 50 -10.08 1.61 10.47
N ALA A 51 -9.76 0.32 10.56
CA ALA A 51 -8.45 -0.15 11.04
C ALA A 51 -7.28 0.12 10.08
N VAL A 52 -7.55 0.56 8.84
CA VAL A 52 -6.52 1.04 7.90
C VAL A 52 -6.22 2.53 8.12
N GLU A 53 -7.18 3.27 8.65
CA GLU A 53 -7.09 4.72 8.88
C GLU A 53 -6.56 5.07 10.27
N ASP A 54 -6.97 4.30 11.28
CA ASP A 54 -6.67 4.54 12.69
C ASP A 54 -6.01 3.33 13.37
N ASP A 55 -5.52 3.50 14.60
CA ASP A 55 -5.06 2.37 15.40
C ASP A 55 -6.22 1.44 15.81
N TYR A 56 -5.89 0.20 16.16
CA TYR A 56 -6.89 -0.84 16.42
C TYR A 56 -7.79 -0.56 17.64
N HIS A 57 -7.32 0.22 18.61
CA HIS A 57 -8.14 0.60 19.76
C HIS A 57 -9.22 1.59 19.31
N GLU A 58 -8.80 2.67 18.66
CA GLU A 58 -9.71 3.70 18.12
C GLU A 58 -10.69 3.11 17.10
N ALA A 59 -10.23 2.20 16.23
CA ALA A 59 -11.10 1.53 15.27
C ALA A 59 -12.20 0.68 15.94
N ALA A 60 -11.85 -0.06 17.00
CA ALA A 60 -12.83 -0.83 17.77
C ALA A 60 -13.78 0.09 18.54
N GLN A 61 -13.25 1.13 19.19
CA GLN A 61 -14.02 2.10 19.97
C GLN A 61 -15.04 2.85 19.09
N ARG A 62 -14.63 3.35 17.92
CA ARG A 62 -15.52 4.03 16.99
C ARG A 62 -16.71 3.15 16.58
N LEU A 63 -16.48 1.87 16.29
CA LEU A 63 -17.59 0.96 15.97
C LEU A 63 -18.44 0.61 17.19
N ASN A 64 -17.85 0.51 18.38
CA ASN A 64 -18.61 0.33 19.61
C ASN A 64 -19.54 1.50 19.89
N GLU A 65 -19.08 2.73 19.70
CA GLU A 65 -19.87 3.95 19.90
C GLU A 65 -21.01 4.07 18.89
N ILE A 66 -20.75 3.80 17.60
CA ILE A 66 -21.76 3.94 16.55
C ILE A 66 -22.86 2.87 16.64
N PHE A 67 -22.49 1.64 17.02
CA PHE A 67 -23.36 0.47 16.92
C PHE A 67 -23.72 -0.17 18.28
N ASP A 68 -23.34 0.47 19.39
CA ASP A 68 -23.53 -0.05 20.75
C ASP A 68 -22.99 -1.48 20.90
N LEU A 69 -21.72 -1.66 20.50
CA LEU A 69 -21.02 -2.96 20.53
C LEU A 69 -19.97 -3.01 21.64
N SER A 70 -19.42 -4.21 21.86
CA SER A 70 -18.31 -4.46 22.81
C SER A 70 -17.15 -5.19 22.15
N LEU A 71 -16.67 -4.64 21.03
CA LEU A 71 -15.48 -5.13 20.33
C LEU A 71 -14.22 -4.83 21.15
N MET A 72 -13.37 -5.84 21.29
CA MET A 72 -12.06 -5.70 21.91
C MET A 72 -11.02 -5.17 20.90
N PRO A 73 -10.01 -4.39 21.33
CA PRO A 73 -8.96 -3.86 20.46
C PRO A 73 -8.13 -4.91 19.71
N ASN A 74 -8.15 -6.18 20.15
CA ASN A 74 -7.45 -7.27 19.45
C ASN A 74 -8.26 -7.87 18.29
N VAL A 75 -9.55 -7.56 18.16
CA VAL A 75 -10.42 -8.08 17.10
C VAL A 75 -9.99 -7.57 15.72
N PRO A 76 -9.74 -6.26 15.52
CA PRO A 76 -9.29 -5.73 14.22
C PRO A 76 -7.94 -6.34 13.82
N GLN A 77 -6.99 -6.45 14.77
CA GLN A 77 -5.69 -7.07 14.53
C GLN A 77 -5.83 -8.52 14.06
N ARG A 78 -6.60 -9.35 14.78
CA ARG A 78 -6.75 -10.78 14.45
C ARG A 78 -7.41 -10.97 13.09
N LEU A 79 -8.51 -10.26 12.83
CA LEU A 79 -9.20 -10.35 11.54
C LEU A 79 -8.32 -9.80 10.41
N GLY A 80 -7.53 -8.76 10.68
CA GLY A 80 -6.62 -8.16 9.71
C GLY A 80 -5.53 -9.13 9.26
N LYS A 81 -5.02 -9.98 10.16
CA LYS A 81 -4.04 -11.03 9.82
C LYS A 81 -4.57 -12.03 8.79
N GLU A 82 -5.85 -12.38 8.86
CA GLU A 82 -6.47 -13.26 7.87
C GLU A 82 -6.55 -12.60 6.49
N VAL A 83 -6.94 -11.33 6.46
CA VAL A 83 -6.97 -10.55 5.21
C VAL A 83 -5.56 -10.35 4.65
N ALA A 84 -4.55 -10.18 5.50
CA ALA A 84 -3.16 -10.02 5.08
C ALA A 84 -2.64 -11.21 4.27
N ALA A 85 -3.08 -12.43 4.58
CA ALA A 85 -2.72 -13.64 3.83
C ALA A 85 -3.22 -13.60 2.37
N HIS A 86 -4.29 -12.83 2.10
CA HIS A 86 -4.84 -12.69 0.76
C HIS A 86 -4.19 -11.56 -0.06
N VAL A 87 -3.34 -10.72 0.53
CA VAL A 87 -2.72 -9.57 -0.17
C VAL A 87 -1.84 -10.04 -1.34
N GLY A 88 -0.99 -11.06 -1.12
CA GLY A 88 -0.16 -11.64 -2.18
C GLY A 88 -0.99 -12.17 -3.35
N PRO A 89 -1.84 -13.19 -3.10
CA PRO A 89 -2.71 -13.77 -4.14
C PRO A 89 -3.59 -12.74 -4.83
N TYR A 90 -4.12 -11.76 -4.09
CA TYR A 90 -4.94 -10.69 -4.66
C TYR A 90 -4.15 -9.89 -5.70
N TYR A 91 -2.90 -9.53 -5.46
CA TYR A 91 -2.11 -8.77 -6.42
C TYR A 91 -1.48 -9.62 -7.52
N GLU A 92 -1.31 -10.92 -7.32
CA GLU A 92 -0.85 -11.86 -8.34
C GLU A 92 -1.89 -12.08 -9.44
N GLN A 93 -3.17 -12.17 -9.06
CA GLN A 93 -4.28 -12.36 -10.00
C GLN A 93 -4.74 -11.05 -10.71
N GLN A 94 -4.27 -9.89 -10.26
CA GLN A 94 -4.65 -8.61 -10.88
C GLN A 94 -3.91 -8.43 -12.20
N GLU A 95 -4.68 -8.15 -13.25
CA GLU A 95 -4.14 -7.78 -14.55
C GLU A 95 -3.45 -6.42 -14.49
N ALA A 96 -2.52 -6.18 -15.41
CA ALA A 96 -1.95 -4.86 -15.59
C ALA A 96 -3.06 -3.86 -15.97
N PRO A 97 -2.94 -2.58 -15.58
CA PRO A 97 -3.88 -1.55 -16.03
C PRO A 97 -3.97 -1.53 -17.56
N ALA A 98 -5.17 -1.20 -18.07
CA ALA A 98 -5.41 -1.16 -19.51
C ALA A 98 -4.47 -0.14 -20.19
N ALA A 99 -3.92 -0.52 -21.34
CA ALA A 99 -2.84 0.23 -21.99
C ALA A 99 -3.24 1.68 -22.37
N ASP A 100 -4.53 1.92 -22.64
CA ASP A 100 -5.13 3.23 -22.94
C ASP A 100 -5.29 4.12 -21.70
N THR A 101 -5.19 3.55 -20.49
CA THR A 101 -5.21 4.29 -19.23
C THR A 101 -3.81 4.61 -18.70
N GLU A 102 -2.77 4.14 -19.37
CA GLU A 102 -1.38 4.33 -18.98
C GLU A 102 -0.68 5.37 -19.86
N GLY A 103 0.19 6.18 -19.26
CA GLY A 103 1.01 7.17 -19.95
C GLY A 103 2.21 6.56 -20.67
N SER A 104 2.96 7.42 -21.36
CA SER A 104 4.12 7.08 -22.16
C SER A 104 5.36 6.65 -21.36
N HIS A 105 5.50 7.09 -20.10
CA HIS A 105 6.66 6.82 -19.24
C HIS A 105 6.26 6.10 -17.96
N VAL A 106 7.17 5.32 -17.40
CA VAL A 106 7.01 4.68 -16.08
C VAL A 106 7.77 5.49 -15.04
N GLY A 107 7.06 5.99 -14.03
CA GLY A 107 7.65 6.60 -12.85
C GLY A 107 7.82 5.57 -11.74
N ILE A 108 9.02 5.50 -11.15
CA ILE A 108 9.30 4.69 -9.97
C ILE A 108 9.85 5.54 -8.84
N SER A 109 9.53 5.18 -7.60
CA SER A 109 10.05 5.87 -6.41
C SER A 109 10.21 4.90 -5.26
N ALA A 110 11.15 5.20 -4.36
CA ALA A 110 11.36 4.48 -3.12
C ALA A 110 11.67 5.46 -1.98
N ASP A 111 11.15 5.17 -0.78
CA ASP A 111 11.39 5.91 0.46
C ASP A 111 11.63 4.93 1.62
N GLY A 112 12.56 5.28 2.52
CA GLY A 112 12.91 4.49 3.70
C GLY A 112 12.34 5.09 4.98
N LYS A 113 11.36 4.42 5.60
CA LYS A 113 10.76 4.89 6.85
C LYS A 113 11.09 3.98 8.03
N GLY A 114 11.68 4.54 9.09
CA GLY A 114 11.90 3.82 10.35
C GLY A 114 10.60 3.61 11.15
N VAL A 115 10.02 2.40 11.08
CA VAL A 115 8.79 1.99 11.77
C VAL A 115 9.12 1.27 13.08
N ARG A 116 8.40 1.57 14.16
CA ARG A 116 8.61 0.90 15.45
C ARG A 116 8.14 -0.56 15.39
N ILE A 117 8.98 -1.48 15.85
CA ILE A 117 8.68 -2.92 15.93
C ILE A 117 8.48 -3.33 17.38
N LEU A 118 7.47 -4.17 17.64
CA LEU A 118 7.22 -4.74 18.96
C LEU A 118 8.37 -5.66 19.37
N ARG A 119 8.72 -5.63 20.66
CA ARG A 119 9.85 -6.41 21.19
C ARG A 119 9.68 -7.93 20.98
N SER A 120 8.43 -8.40 20.95
CA SER A 120 8.05 -9.80 20.69
C SER A 120 8.26 -10.25 19.24
N GLU A 121 8.21 -9.33 18.28
CA GLU A 121 8.27 -9.64 16.84
C GLU A 121 9.71 -9.58 16.29
N ARG A 122 10.65 -9.14 17.13
CA ARG A 122 12.06 -8.97 16.78
C ARG A 122 12.74 -10.29 16.36
N GLY A 123 12.50 -11.38 17.08
CA GLY A 123 13.13 -12.68 16.79
C GLY A 123 12.57 -13.42 15.56
N GLU A 124 11.46 -12.97 15.00
CA GLU A 124 10.91 -13.48 13.74
C GLU A 124 11.38 -12.65 12.54
N LEU A 125 11.50 -11.33 12.71
CA LEU A 125 11.96 -10.39 11.68
C LEU A 125 13.48 -10.33 11.50
N ASP A 126 14.25 -10.72 12.51
CA ASP A 126 15.72 -10.75 12.49
C ASP A 126 16.28 -12.11 11.97
N ARG A 127 15.43 -13.09 11.67
CA ARG A 127 15.88 -14.37 11.06
C ARG A 127 16.32 -14.22 9.60
N ASP A 128 15.83 -13.20 8.92
CA ASP A 128 16.15 -12.90 7.52
C ASP A 128 17.40 -12.01 7.37
N GLU A 129 17.98 -11.49 8.48
CA GLU A 129 19.25 -10.76 8.48
C GLU A 129 20.31 -11.49 9.32
N ALA A 130 21.57 -11.44 8.87
CA ALA A 130 22.68 -12.14 9.50
C ALA A 130 22.74 -11.92 11.03
N ALA A 131 22.76 -13.04 11.77
CA ALA A 131 22.94 -13.20 13.21
C ALA A 131 23.08 -11.90 14.01
N ALA A 132 22.01 -11.53 14.74
CA ALA A 132 21.98 -10.42 15.67
C ALA A 132 23.28 -10.35 16.50
N LYS A 133 24.07 -9.29 16.29
CA LYS A 133 25.33 -9.09 17.02
C LYS A 133 25.02 -9.01 18.52
N PRO A 134 25.73 -9.77 19.38
CA PRO A 134 25.44 -9.83 20.81
C PRO A 134 25.70 -8.53 21.57
N ARG A 135 26.35 -7.53 20.95
CA ARG A 135 26.61 -6.21 21.56
C ARG A 135 26.38 -5.10 20.53
N LEU A 136 25.59 -4.12 20.95
CA LEU A 136 25.42 -2.83 20.28
C LEU A 136 26.76 -2.08 20.30
N GLY A 137 27.18 -1.56 19.16
CA GLY A 137 28.32 -0.67 19.02
C GLY A 137 28.10 0.69 19.72
N LYS A 138 29.19 1.44 19.91
CA LYS A 138 29.11 2.77 20.52
C LYS A 138 28.30 3.72 19.63
N GLY A 139 27.14 4.17 20.12
CA GLY A 139 26.19 5.01 19.36
C GLY A 139 25.02 4.23 18.75
N GLU A 140 25.04 2.90 18.80
CA GLU A 140 23.98 2.05 18.29
C GLU A 140 22.84 2.02 19.32
N LYS A 141 21.72 2.69 18.98
CA LYS A 141 20.53 2.72 19.83
C LYS A 141 19.88 1.34 19.80
N PRO A 142 19.28 0.86 20.90
CA PRO A 142 18.51 -0.38 20.89
C PRO A 142 17.45 -0.28 19.79
N GLY A 143 17.65 -1.03 18.70
CA GLY A 143 16.85 -0.96 17.48
C GLY A 143 15.39 -1.29 17.78
N THR A 144 14.61 -0.27 18.13
CA THR A 144 13.15 -0.34 18.26
C THR A 144 12.48 -0.04 16.94
N LYS A 145 13.25 0.42 15.95
CA LYS A 145 12.77 0.73 14.61
C LYS A 145 13.43 -0.18 13.60
N LYS A 146 12.64 -0.72 12.68
CA LYS A 146 13.10 -1.37 11.45
C LYS A 146 12.73 -0.46 10.28
N GLU A 147 13.56 -0.43 9.26
CA GLU A 147 13.25 0.31 8.04
C GLU A 147 12.15 -0.43 7.26
N ALA A 148 11.04 0.26 7.03
CA ALA A 148 10.06 -0.10 6.03
C ALA A 148 10.42 0.63 4.75
N VAL A 149 10.62 -0.10 3.66
CA VAL A 149 10.87 0.48 2.36
C VAL A 149 9.55 0.56 1.62
N VAL A 150 9.14 1.78 1.30
CA VAL A 150 7.93 2.07 0.52
C VAL A 150 8.36 2.28 -0.92
N THR A 151 7.77 1.52 -1.84
CA THR A 151 7.98 1.69 -3.28
C THR A 151 6.70 2.13 -3.94
N ALA A 152 6.82 2.95 -4.98
CA ALA A 152 5.71 3.34 -5.82
C ALA A 152 6.05 3.17 -7.29
N ASP A 153 5.08 2.71 -8.06
CA ASP A 153 5.13 2.66 -9.52
C ASP A 153 3.85 3.29 -10.10
N PHE A 154 4.01 4.06 -11.16
CA PHE A 154 2.92 4.73 -11.87
C PHE A 154 3.36 4.98 -13.30
N THR A 155 2.42 5.37 -14.17
CA THR A 155 2.79 5.97 -15.46
C THR A 155 2.40 7.43 -15.50
N PHE A 156 3.00 8.16 -16.42
CA PHE A 156 2.69 9.56 -16.65
C PHE A 156 3.08 9.94 -18.07
N ASP A 157 2.55 11.07 -18.53
CA ASP A 157 3.00 11.74 -19.73
C ASP A 157 3.87 12.94 -19.35
N PRO A 158 5.12 13.01 -19.83
CA PRO A 158 5.99 14.15 -19.59
C PRO A 158 5.36 15.39 -20.23
N GLU A 159 5.36 16.47 -19.46
CA GLU A 159 4.90 17.76 -19.94
C GLU A 159 5.98 18.78 -19.62
N PRO A 160 6.49 19.52 -20.63
CA PRO A 160 7.52 20.52 -20.41
C PRO A 160 7.04 21.57 -19.42
N ARG A 161 7.96 22.07 -18.61
CA ARG A 161 7.68 23.14 -17.66
C ARG A 161 8.78 24.18 -17.71
N ASP A 162 8.38 25.44 -17.71
CA ASP A 162 9.30 26.56 -17.58
C ASP A 162 9.90 26.56 -16.15
N PRO A 163 11.24 26.58 -16.01
CA PRO A 163 11.89 26.72 -14.71
C PRO A 163 11.37 27.91 -13.90
N GLU A 164 11.08 29.04 -14.55
CA GLU A 164 10.62 30.23 -13.84
C GLU A 164 9.19 30.06 -13.31
N GLU A 165 8.29 29.45 -14.10
CA GLU A 165 6.95 29.06 -13.66
C GLU A 165 7.04 28.19 -12.39
N ARG A 166 7.99 27.24 -12.35
CA ARG A 166 8.17 26.36 -11.19
C ARG A 166 8.65 27.11 -9.96
N VAL A 167 9.59 28.04 -10.11
CA VAL A 167 10.07 28.90 -9.01
C VAL A 167 8.94 29.81 -8.52
N ARG A 168 8.16 30.43 -9.43
CA ARG A 168 7.01 31.28 -9.07
C ARG A 168 5.96 30.49 -8.30
N ALA A 169 5.63 29.27 -8.76
CA ALA A 169 4.69 28.38 -8.08
C ALA A 169 5.18 27.99 -6.67
N LEU A 170 6.45 27.59 -6.55
CA LEU A 170 7.05 27.18 -5.27
C LEU A 170 7.09 28.33 -4.26
N MET A 171 7.48 29.53 -4.71
CA MET A 171 7.56 30.73 -3.88
C MET A 171 6.18 31.38 -3.65
N LYS A 172 5.09 30.76 -4.12
CA LYS A 172 3.71 31.27 -4.06
C LYS A 172 3.55 32.69 -4.66
N ARG A 173 4.40 33.05 -5.61
CA ARG A 173 4.46 34.38 -6.28
C ARG A 173 3.53 34.50 -7.49
N GLN A 174 2.63 33.54 -7.68
CA GLN A 174 1.66 33.59 -8.77
C GLN A 174 0.67 34.74 -8.58
N THR A 175 0.37 35.46 -9.65
CA THR A 175 -0.66 36.51 -9.66
C THR A 175 -2.05 35.90 -9.47
N PRO A 176 -3.05 36.66 -9.01
CA PRO A 176 -4.44 36.19 -8.95
C PRO A 176 -4.94 35.68 -10.31
N GLU A 177 -4.57 36.36 -11.40
CA GLU A 177 -4.94 36.03 -12.78
C GLU A 177 -4.37 34.66 -13.20
N GLU A 178 -3.09 34.41 -12.95
CA GLU A 178 -2.44 33.12 -13.22
C GLU A 178 -3.12 31.97 -12.44
N ARG A 179 -3.53 32.23 -11.19
CA ARG A 179 -4.23 31.23 -10.37
C ARG A 179 -5.63 30.95 -10.91
N GLU A 180 -6.35 31.96 -11.37
CA GLU A 180 -7.66 31.79 -11.99
C GLU A 180 -7.57 31.06 -13.33
N GLU A 181 -6.57 31.37 -14.15
CA GLU A 181 -6.31 30.66 -15.39
C GLU A 181 -6.00 29.18 -15.14
N ALA A 182 -5.11 28.86 -14.20
CA ALA A 182 -4.83 27.48 -13.82
C ALA A 182 -6.09 26.74 -13.32
N ARG A 183 -6.99 27.43 -12.61
CA ARG A 183 -8.29 26.86 -12.18
C ARG A 183 -9.22 26.61 -13.36
N ARG A 184 -9.30 27.55 -14.32
CA ARG A 184 -10.09 27.39 -15.55
C ARG A 184 -9.60 26.21 -16.39
N GLN A 185 -8.29 26.10 -16.62
CA GLN A 185 -7.69 24.99 -17.35
C GLN A 185 -7.97 23.63 -16.69
N ARG A 186 -7.86 23.55 -15.35
CA ARG A 186 -8.20 22.32 -14.60
C ARG A 186 -9.67 21.95 -14.73
N ARG A 187 -10.57 22.94 -14.72
CA ARG A 187 -12.02 22.73 -14.89
C ARG A 187 -12.33 22.22 -16.30
N ALA A 188 -11.79 22.86 -17.34
CA ALA A 188 -11.99 22.44 -18.73
C ALA A 188 -11.55 20.99 -18.96
N ARG A 189 -10.33 20.62 -18.51
CA ARG A 189 -9.86 19.22 -18.58
C ARG A 189 -10.78 18.25 -17.87
N ARG A 190 -11.31 18.61 -16.70
CA ARG A 190 -12.24 17.76 -15.94
C ARG A 190 -13.56 17.56 -16.70
N GLU A 191 -14.06 18.60 -17.36
CA GLU A 191 -15.26 18.55 -18.21
C GLU A 191 -15.03 17.66 -19.45
N GLU A 192 -13.80 17.61 -19.98
CA GLU A 192 -13.36 16.72 -21.05
C GLU A 192 -13.00 15.30 -20.59
N GLY A 193 -13.04 15.01 -19.28
CA GLY A 193 -12.66 13.72 -18.71
C GLY A 193 -11.16 13.44 -18.72
N LEU A 194 -10.32 14.44 -18.99
CA LEU A 194 -8.87 14.32 -19.02
C LEU A 194 -8.25 14.40 -17.61
N PRO A 195 -7.20 13.63 -17.32
CA PRO A 195 -6.48 13.74 -16.06
C PRO A 195 -5.79 15.10 -15.92
N PRO A 196 -5.45 15.52 -14.68
CA PRO A 196 -4.66 16.71 -14.47
C PRO A 196 -3.29 16.58 -15.16
N PRO A 197 -2.67 17.70 -15.57
CA PRO A 197 -1.35 17.67 -16.19
C PRO A 197 -0.33 17.00 -15.26
N ARG A 198 0.49 16.10 -15.80
CA ARG A 198 1.51 15.31 -15.07
C ARG A 198 0.91 14.44 -13.95
N ALA A 199 -0.32 13.96 -14.13
CA ALA A 199 -0.92 13.01 -13.20
C ALA A 199 -0.11 11.71 -13.14
N ALA A 200 0.08 11.18 -11.93
CA ALA A 200 0.50 9.80 -11.75
C ALA A 200 -0.70 8.89 -12.03
N LEU A 201 -0.69 8.21 -13.17
CA LEU A 201 -1.73 7.30 -13.62
C LEU A 201 -1.51 5.91 -13.01
N ASN A 202 -2.61 5.28 -12.57
CA ASN A 202 -2.64 3.93 -12.00
C ASN A 202 -1.54 3.71 -10.95
N LYS A 203 -1.34 4.69 -10.05
CA LYS A 203 -0.28 4.61 -9.03
C LYS A 203 -0.51 3.43 -8.10
N HIS A 204 0.50 2.58 -8.01
CA HIS A 204 0.57 1.48 -7.06
C HIS A 204 1.63 1.81 -6.01
N VAL A 205 1.31 1.58 -4.73
CA VAL A 205 2.22 1.82 -3.60
C VAL A 205 2.28 0.55 -2.77
N ARG A 206 3.48 0.13 -2.40
CA ARG A 206 3.70 -1.04 -1.56
C ARG A 206 4.84 -0.81 -0.59
N ALA A 207 4.62 -1.19 0.66
CA ALA A 207 5.62 -1.13 1.72
C ALA A 207 6.04 -2.54 2.13
N THR A 208 7.30 -2.72 2.51
CA THR A 208 7.80 -3.98 3.05
C THR A 208 8.83 -3.76 4.15
N LEU A 209 8.84 -4.65 5.14
CA LEU A 209 9.86 -4.74 6.19
C LEU A 209 10.96 -5.78 5.85
N LYS A 210 10.93 -6.35 4.64
CA LYS A 210 11.90 -7.36 4.17
C LYS A 210 13.19 -6.75 3.60
N GLY A 211 13.39 -5.44 3.81
CA GLY A 211 14.59 -4.72 3.36
C GLY A 211 14.50 -4.19 1.92
N LYS A 212 15.51 -3.39 1.56
CA LYS A 212 15.60 -2.68 0.27
C LYS A 212 15.65 -3.66 -0.92
N GLU A 213 16.38 -4.76 -0.82
CA GLU A 213 16.54 -5.72 -1.92
C GLU A 213 15.20 -6.30 -2.38
N GLN A 214 14.41 -6.85 -1.46
CA GLN A 214 13.07 -7.37 -1.77
C GLN A 214 12.16 -6.26 -2.29
N ALA A 215 12.19 -5.07 -1.67
CA ALA A 215 11.32 -3.96 -2.05
C ALA A 215 11.53 -3.53 -3.51
N PHE A 216 12.79 -3.38 -3.92
CA PHE A 216 13.14 -3.02 -5.28
C PHE A 216 12.94 -4.19 -6.25
N GLY A 217 13.20 -5.44 -5.85
CA GLY A 217 12.89 -6.62 -6.68
C GLY A 217 11.38 -6.69 -7.02
N ASP A 218 10.52 -6.58 -6.00
CA ASP A 218 9.06 -6.52 -6.17
C ASP A 218 8.65 -5.34 -7.06
N LEU A 219 9.35 -4.20 -6.97
CA LEU A 219 9.09 -3.02 -7.80
C LEU A 219 9.43 -3.30 -9.27
N MET A 220 10.57 -3.92 -9.57
CA MET A 220 10.96 -4.25 -10.94
C MET A 220 10.01 -5.27 -11.57
N GLU A 221 9.54 -6.25 -10.82
CA GLU A 221 8.52 -7.20 -11.29
C GLU A 221 7.21 -6.48 -11.66
N ARG A 222 6.76 -5.53 -10.83
CA ARG A 222 5.56 -4.72 -11.16
C ARG A 222 5.76 -3.87 -12.40
N VAL A 223 6.94 -3.26 -12.58
CA VAL A 223 7.27 -2.51 -13.80
C VAL A 223 7.22 -3.41 -15.04
N ARG A 224 7.80 -4.61 -14.99
CA ARG A 224 7.76 -5.58 -16.09
C ARG A 224 6.35 -6.06 -16.41
N ARG A 225 5.52 -6.29 -15.39
CA ARG A 225 4.12 -6.68 -15.58
C ARG A 225 3.30 -5.55 -16.21
N ARG A 226 3.59 -4.30 -15.83
CA ARG A 226 2.89 -3.10 -16.33
C ARG A 226 3.26 -2.77 -17.77
N ASP A 227 4.51 -2.98 -18.16
CA ASP A 227 4.99 -2.81 -19.53
C ASP A 227 5.77 -4.04 -20.01
N PRO A 228 5.06 -5.12 -20.41
CA PRO A 228 5.68 -6.39 -20.82
C PRO A 228 6.53 -6.28 -22.08
N ALA A 229 6.20 -5.32 -22.97
CA ALA A 229 6.94 -5.08 -24.20
C ALA A 229 8.25 -4.30 -23.96
N GLY A 230 8.35 -3.61 -22.81
CA GLY A 230 9.56 -2.91 -22.40
C GLY A 230 9.84 -1.62 -23.17
N HIS A 231 8.82 -1.02 -23.79
CA HIS A 231 8.98 0.17 -24.63
C HIS A 231 8.97 1.48 -23.85
N LYS A 232 8.39 1.50 -22.64
CA LYS A 232 8.25 2.73 -21.86
C LYS A 232 9.58 3.07 -21.16
N PRO A 233 10.11 4.28 -21.35
CA PRO A 233 11.23 4.76 -20.55
C PRO A 233 10.88 4.80 -19.06
N VAL A 234 11.87 4.56 -18.22
CA VAL A 234 11.74 4.55 -16.77
C VAL A 234 12.41 5.80 -16.20
N VAL A 235 11.68 6.52 -15.35
CA VAL A 235 12.16 7.68 -14.61
C VAL A 235 12.08 7.37 -13.12
N ALA A 236 13.21 7.46 -12.43
CA ALA A 236 13.29 7.24 -10.98
C ALA A 236 13.22 8.55 -10.21
N LEU A 237 12.46 8.60 -9.12
CA LEU A 237 12.39 9.72 -8.18
C LEU A 237 12.80 9.25 -6.78
N LEU A 238 13.93 9.76 -6.28
CA LEU A 238 14.52 9.38 -4.99
C LEU A 238 14.88 10.63 -4.16
N ASP A 239 14.95 10.47 -2.84
CA ASP A 239 15.26 11.54 -1.86
C ASP A 239 16.76 11.84 -1.71
N GLY A 240 17.62 11.06 -2.36
CA GLY A 240 19.08 11.21 -2.32
C GLY A 240 19.79 10.29 -1.33
N ASP A 241 19.10 9.32 -0.72
CA ASP A 241 19.79 8.23 -0.01
C ASP A 241 20.61 7.39 -0.99
N GLY A 242 21.94 7.44 -0.86
CA GLY A 242 22.86 6.66 -1.68
C GLY A 242 22.62 5.14 -1.61
N ALA A 243 22.11 4.63 -0.48
CA ALA A 243 21.77 3.22 -0.37
C ALA A 243 20.54 2.84 -1.22
N LEU A 244 19.58 3.76 -1.41
CA LEU A 244 18.45 3.57 -2.30
C LEU A 244 18.89 3.65 -3.77
N ASP A 245 19.78 4.57 -4.13
CA ASP A 245 20.32 4.68 -5.48
C ASP A 245 21.15 3.43 -5.86
N ASP A 246 22.06 2.99 -4.99
CA ASP A 246 22.85 1.77 -5.21
C ASP A 246 21.96 0.54 -5.40
N MET A 247 20.85 0.45 -4.64
CA MET A 247 19.90 -0.64 -4.75
C MET A 247 19.10 -0.55 -6.06
N LEU A 248 18.64 0.64 -6.43
CA LEU A 248 17.96 0.89 -7.71
C LEU A 248 18.83 0.41 -8.87
N GLN A 249 20.07 0.86 -8.94
CA GLN A 249 21.00 0.50 -10.01
C GLN A 249 21.25 -1.01 -10.08
N ARG A 250 21.39 -1.66 -8.91
CA ARG A 250 21.58 -3.11 -8.83
C ARG A 250 20.37 -3.88 -9.34
N GLN A 251 19.17 -3.47 -8.94
CA GLN A 251 17.93 -4.16 -9.29
C GLN A 251 17.54 -3.91 -10.76
N LEU A 252 17.78 -2.71 -11.28
CA LEU A 252 17.65 -2.45 -12.72
C LEU A 252 18.55 -3.38 -13.55
N ARG A 253 19.81 -3.59 -13.13
CA ARG A 253 20.71 -4.54 -13.80
C ARG A 253 20.23 -5.98 -13.69
N ALA A 254 19.85 -6.41 -12.48
CA ALA A 254 19.38 -7.78 -12.23
C ALA A 254 18.13 -8.14 -13.05
N HIS A 255 17.26 -7.16 -13.30
CA HIS A 255 16.01 -7.35 -14.05
C HIS A 255 16.07 -6.96 -15.53
N GLY A 256 17.24 -6.51 -16.03
CA GLY A 256 17.42 -6.11 -17.44
C GLY A 256 16.62 -4.86 -17.82
N LEU A 257 16.62 -3.84 -16.94
CA LEU A 257 15.89 -2.59 -17.11
C LEU A 257 16.82 -1.36 -17.16
N SER A 258 18.14 -1.54 -17.05
CA SER A 258 19.12 -0.44 -17.01
C SER A 258 19.08 0.44 -18.26
N ASP A 259 18.90 -0.18 -19.41
CA ASP A 259 18.79 0.43 -20.74
C ASP A 259 17.49 1.23 -20.94
N ARG A 260 16.50 1.03 -20.05
CA ARG A 260 15.25 1.80 -20.04
C ARG A 260 15.30 3.01 -19.10
N LEU A 261 16.30 3.10 -18.22
CA LEU A 261 16.41 4.21 -17.27
C LEU A 261 16.82 5.48 -18.01
N GLU A 262 15.89 6.41 -18.15
CA GLU A 262 16.12 7.68 -18.84
C GLU A 262 16.67 8.74 -17.90
N ALA A 263 16.17 8.80 -16.68
CA ALA A 263 16.59 9.79 -15.69
C ALA A 263 16.41 9.30 -14.25
N VAL A 264 17.31 9.77 -13.38
CA VAL A 264 17.14 9.72 -11.92
C VAL A 264 16.97 11.16 -11.44
N ILE A 265 15.79 11.45 -10.88
CA ILE A 265 15.43 12.75 -10.35
C ILE A 265 15.65 12.72 -8.84
N LEU A 266 16.51 13.62 -8.38
CA LEU A 266 16.72 13.88 -6.96
C LEU A 266 15.63 14.81 -6.44
N ASP A 267 14.84 14.33 -5.48
CA ASP A 267 13.85 15.13 -4.78
C ASP A 267 14.50 15.93 -3.64
N ILE A 268 14.99 17.11 -4.00
CA ILE A 268 15.58 18.08 -3.08
C ILE A 268 14.55 18.89 -2.27
N TRP A 269 13.25 18.77 -2.55
CA TRP A 269 12.23 19.65 -1.95
C TRP A 269 11.01 18.86 -1.45
N HIS A 270 11.01 18.57 -0.15
CA HIS A 270 9.85 17.98 0.52
C HIS A 270 8.91 19.10 0.97
N ALA A 271 7.81 19.30 0.23
CA ALA A 271 6.80 20.33 0.49
C ALA A 271 5.67 19.83 1.40
#